data_AF-A0A1I5VE10-F1
#
_entry.id   AF-A0A1I5VE10-F1
#
_cell.length_a   1.000
_cell.length_b   1.000
_cell.length_c   1.000
_cell.angle_alpha   90.00
_cell.angle_beta   90.00
_cell.angle_gamma   90.00
#
_symmetry.space_group_name_H-M   'P 1'
#
loop_
_entity.id
_entity.type
_entity.pdbx_description
1 polymer ?
#
loop_
_entity_poly.entity_id
_entity_poly.type
_entity_poly.pdbx_seq_one_letter_code
_entity_poly.pdbx_strand_id
1 'polypeptide(L)'
;MLLTLVIVYLLVTIAIGLYAARRVKNTTDFAIAGRHLPLFMIVTTTFATWFGSETVLGIPAKFIEGGLNGVVEDPFGAGTCLILVGLFFAGKLYRMTLLTISDYYRERYGR
;
A
#
# COMPACT_ATOMS: atom_id res chain seq x y z
N MET A 1 -27.92 -14.68 -3.07
CA MET A 1 -27.66 -13.29 -2.62
C MET A 1 -26.18 -13.02 -2.40
N LEU A 2 -25.48 -13.76 -1.52
CA LEU A 2 -24.05 -13.55 -1.23
C LEU A 2 -23.15 -13.80 -2.46
N LEU A 3 -23.34 -14.93 -3.15
CA LEU A 3 -22.62 -15.27 -4.38
C LEU A 3 -22.79 -14.19 -5.47
N THR A 4 -24.00 -13.65 -5.61
CA THR A 4 -24.30 -12.55 -6.54
C THR A 4 -23.49 -11.30 -6.21
N LEU A 5 -23.40 -10.91 -4.94
CA LEU A 5 -22.62 -9.74 -4.51
C LEU A 5 -21.11 -9.93 -4.76
N VAL A 6 -20.58 -11.12 -4.49
CA VAL A 6 -19.17 -11.46 -4.75
C VAL A 6 -18.86 -11.38 -6.24
N ILE A 7 -19.71 -11.97 -7.08
CA ILE A 7 -19.53 -11.94 -8.54
C ILE A 7 -19.58 -10.50 -9.05
N VAL A 8 -20.53 -9.68 -8.58
CA VAL A 8 -20.62 -8.26 -8.96
C VAL A 8 -19.37 -7.49 -8.54
N TYR A 9 -18.89 -7.69 -7.31
CA TYR A 9 -17.66 -7.05 -6.82
C TYR A 9 -16.44 -7.41 -7.68
N LEU A 10 -16.27 -8.69 -8.02
CA LEU A 10 -15.19 -9.15 -8.89
C LEU A 10 -15.30 -8.56 -10.30
N LEU A 11 -16.50 -8.51 -10.88
CA LEU A 11 -16.71 -7.93 -12.20
C LEU A 11 -16.39 -6.43 -12.21
N VAL A 12 -16.82 -5.69 -11.18
CA VAL A 12 -16.52 -4.25 -11.04
C VAL A 12 -15.02 -4.02 -10.91
N THR A 13 -14.32 -4.78 -10.05
CA THR A 13 -12.87 -4.64 -9.86
C THR A 13 -12.09 -4.99 -11.14
N ILE A 14 -12.48 -6.04 -11.86
CA ILE A 14 -11.89 -6.40 -13.16
C ILE A 14 -12.14 -5.29 -14.19
N ALA A 15 -13.36 -4.75 -14.27
CA ALA A 15 -13.70 -3.69 -15.22
C ALA A 15 -12.87 -2.42 -14.97
N ILE A 16 -12.67 -2.03 -13.70
CA ILE A 16 -11.80 -0.90 -13.32
C ILE A 16 -10.36 -1.18 -13.73
N GLY A 17 -9.86 -2.39 -13.49
CA GLY A 17 -8.50 -2.80 -13.88
C GLY A 17 -8.28 -2.73 -15.40
N LEU A 18 -9.23 -3.24 -16.19
CA LEU A 18 -9.18 -3.18 -17.66
C LEU A 18 -9.25 -1.74 -18.17
N TYR A 19 -10.07 -0.88 -17.56
CA TYR A 19 -10.12 0.54 -17.90
C TYR A 19 -8.80 1.26 -17.59
N ALA A 20 -8.21 0.99 -16.43
CA ALA A 20 -6.92 1.55 -16.03
C ALA A 20 -5.78 1.06 -16.94
N ALA A 21 -5.79 -0.21 -17.33
CA ALA A 21 -4.79 -0.80 -18.23
C ALA A 21 -4.71 -0.09 -19.59
N ARG A 22 -5.84 0.44 -20.09
CA ARG A 22 -5.86 1.24 -21.34
C ARG A 22 -5.09 2.56 -21.24
N ARG A 23 -4.80 3.05 -20.03
CA ARG A 23 -4.06 4.29 -19.79
C ARG A 23 -2.56 4.08 -19.56
N VAL A 24 -2.11 2.83 -19.42
CA VAL A 24 -0.70 2.50 -19.19
C VAL A 24 0.03 2.46 -20.54
N LYS A 25 1.01 3.35 -20.74
CA LYS A 25 1.80 3.41 -21.98
C LYS A 25 3.24 2.95 -21.77
N ASN A 26 3.83 3.24 -20.61
CA ASN A 26 5.21 2.90 -20.26
C ASN A 26 5.31 2.21 -18.88
N THR A 27 6.45 1.57 -18.60
CA THR A 27 6.74 0.92 -17.31
C THR A 27 6.65 1.88 -16.13
N THR A 28 7.02 3.16 -16.33
CA THR A 28 6.89 4.22 -15.31
C THR A 28 5.42 4.55 -15.01
N ASP A 29 4.55 4.51 -16.01
CA ASP A 29 3.11 4.72 -15.82
C ASP A 29 2.48 3.54 -15.08
N PHE A 30 2.99 2.33 -15.32
CA PHE A 30 2.55 1.13 -14.61
C PHE A 30 3.00 1.12 -13.15
N ALA A 31 4.28 1.43 -12.89
CA ALA A 31 4.88 1.28 -11.56
C ALA A 31 4.58 2.44 -10.62
N ILE A 32 4.57 3.69 -11.11
CA ILE A 32 4.43 4.89 -10.27
C ILE A 32 3.32 5.83 -10.74
N ALA A 33 2.47 5.41 -11.70
CA ALA A 33 1.40 6.23 -12.27
C ALA A 33 1.87 7.64 -12.70
N GLY A 34 3.10 7.71 -13.21
CA GLY A 34 3.72 8.96 -13.67
C GLY A 34 3.98 10.00 -12.56
N ARG A 35 3.98 9.63 -11.27
CA ARG A 35 4.12 10.55 -10.12
C ARG A 35 3.00 11.61 -9.99
N HIS A 36 1.90 11.45 -10.71
CA HIS A 36 0.78 12.42 -10.72
C HIS A 36 -0.39 12.02 -9.82
N LEU A 37 -0.24 10.98 -9.00
CA LEU A 37 -1.32 10.55 -8.11
C LEU A 37 -1.56 11.58 -7.00
N PRO A 38 -2.80 12.02 -6.78
CA PRO A 38 -3.14 12.93 -5.70
C PRO A 38 -2.95 12.23 -4.33
N LEU A 39 -2.63 13.02 -3.30
CA LEU A 39 -2.32 12.51 -1.96
C LEU A 39 -3.41 11.59 -1.41
N PHE A 40 -4.69 11.90 -1.64
CA PHE A 40 -5.79 11.08 -1.13
C PHE A 40 -5.76 9.66 -1.71
N MET A 41 -5.39 9.50 -2.99
CA MET A 41 -5.27 8.18 -3.60
C MET A 41 -4.13 7.40 -2.98
N ILE A 42 -2.97 8.05 -2.77
CA ILE A 42 -1.80 7.43 -2.14
C ILE A 42 -2.15 6.96 -0.72
N VAL A 43 -2.77 7.81 0.08
CA VAL A 43 -3.18 7.45 1.45
C VAL A 43 -4.16 6.28 1.43
N THR A 44 -5.16 6.31 0.55
CA THR A 44 -6.18 5.25 0.46
C THR A 44 -5.57 3.93 0.00
N THR A 45 -4.68 3.93 -0.99
CA THR A 45 -4.04 2.70 -1.50
C THR A 45 -3.04 2.13 -0.51
N THR A 46 -2.25 2.98 0.16
CA THR A 46 -1.38 2.55 1.25
C THR A 46 -2.19 1.94 2.40
N PHE A 47 -3.30 2.59 2.79
CA PHE A 47 -4.21 2.05 3.81
C PHE A 47 -4.81 0.71 3.39
N ALA A 48 -5.32 0.60 2.16
CA ALA A 48 -5.89 -0.63 1.62
C ALA A 48 -4.88 -1.79 1.51
N THR A 49 -3.60 -1.47 1.29
CA THR A 49 -2.52 -2.48 1.24
C THR A 49 -2.18 -3.01 2.63
N TRP A 50 -2.32 -2.17 3.65
CA TRP A 50 -1.95 -2.51 5.02
C TRP A 50 -3.10 -3.19 5.78
N PHE A 51 -4.35 -2.78 5.53
CA PHE A 51 -5.55 -3.37 6.12
C PHE A 51 -6.08 -4.53 5.27
N GLY A 52 -5.39 -5.67 5.33
CA GLY A 52 -5.80 -6.93 4.69
C GLY A 52 -6.77 -7.77 5.52
N SER A 53 -7.16 -8.93 4.96
CA SER A 53 -8.02 -9.90 5.66
C SER A 53 -7.39 -10.40 6.97
N GLU A 54 -6.07 -10.42 7.05
CA GLU A 54 -5.32 -10.87 8.24
C GLU A 54 -5.46 -9.89 9.41
N THR A 55 -5.31 -8.59 9.17
CA THR A 55 -5.41 -7.56 10.22
C THR A 55 -6.86 -7.41 10.67
N VAL A 56 -7.81 -7.46 9.73
CA VAL A 56 -9.25 -7.37 10.05
C VAL A 56 -9.73 -8.53 10.92
N LEU A 57 -9.23 -9.75 10.72
CA LEU A 57 -9.61 -10.92 11.51
C LEU A 57 -8.72 -11.15 12.74
N GLY A 58 -7.44 -10.79 12.66
CA GLY A 58 -6.43 -11.06 13.69
C GLY A 58 -6.38 -10.04 14.82
N ILE A 59 -6.59 -8.75 14.53
CA ILE A 59 -6.57 -7.68 15.55
C ILE A 59 -7.69 -7.89 16.59
N PRO A 60 -8.94 -8.20 16.22
CA PRO A 60 -9.99 -8.47 17.21
C PRO A 60 -9.69 -9.71 18.06
N ALA A 61 -9.12 -10.76 17.47
CA ALA A 61 -8.74 -11.96 18.20
C ALA A 61 -7.65 -11.66 19.26
N LYS A 62 -6.63 -10.87 18.88
CA LYS A 62 -5.58 -10.43 19.81
C LYS A 62 -6.06 -9.45 20.86
N PHE A 63 -7.04 -8.60 20.51
CA PHE A 63 -7.71 -7.71 21.44
C PHE A 63 -8.46 -8.47 22.54
N ILE A 64 -9.12 -9.57 22.18
CA ILE A 64 -9.85 -10.42 23.14
C ILE A 64 -8.88 -11.14 24.09
N GLU A 65 -7.70 -11.56 23.62
CA GLU A 65 -6.69 -12.25 24.43
C GLU A 65 -5.86 -11.32 25.34
N GLY A 66 -5.48 -10.14 24.84
CA GLY A 66 -4.47 -9.28 25.49
C GLY A 66 -4.94 -7.87 25.86
N GLY A 67 -6.21 -7.53 25.62
CA GLY A 67 -6.75 -6.19 25.82
C GLY A 67 -6.06 -5.12 24.96
N LEU A 68 -6.15 -3.85 25.38
CA LEU A 68 -5.55 -2.73 24.63
C LEU A 68 -4.02 -2.84 24.52
N ASN A 69 -3.35 -3.46 25.52
CA ASN A 69 -1.90 -3.65 25.55
C ASN A 69 -1.39 -4.61 24.48
N GLY A 70 -2.17 -5.62 24.09
CA GLY A 70 -1.82 -6.57 23.02
C GLY A 70 -1.96 -6.00 21.61
N VAL A 71 -2.59 -4.83 21.47
CA VAL A 71 -2.86 -4.18 20.18
C VAL A 71 -2.12 -2.85 20.06
N VAL A 72 -1.26 -2.46 21.01
CA VAL A 72 -0.50 -1.18 20.93
C VAL A 72 0.46 -1.16 19.74
N GLU A 73 0.96 -2.32 19.32
CA GLU A 73 1.91 -2.44 18.21
C GLU A 73 1.31 -1.98 16.88
N ASP A 74 0.03 -2.30 16.62
CA ASP A 74 -0.64 -2.00 15.35
C ASP A 74 -0.87 -0.48 15.11
N PRO A 75 -1.46 0.32 16.02
CA PRO A 75 -1.68 1.74 15.79
C PRO A 75 -0.47 2.61 16.16
N PHE A 76 0.22 2.32 17.28
CA PHE A 76 1.29 3.19 17.76
C PHE A 76 2.66 2.79 17.22
N GLY A 77 2.95 1.49 17.15
CA GLY A 77 4.22 0.98 16.61
C GLY A 77 4.33 1.25 15.10
N ALA A 78 3.40 0.70 14.32
CA ALA A 78 3.43 0.85 12.87
C ALA A 78 3.24 2.31 12.43
N GLY A 79 2.35 3.06 13.09
CA GLY A 79 2.13 4.49 12.82
C GLY A 79 3.38 5.33 13.06
N THR A 80 4.08 5.13 14.19
CA THR A 80 5.32 5.86 14.50
C THR A 80 6.43 5.49 13.52
N CYS A 81 6.56 4.22 13.14
CA CYS A 81 7.51 3.79 12.12
C CYS A 81 7.25 4.46 10.76
N LEU A 82 6.00 4.57 10.31
CA LEU A 82 5.66 5.27 9.08
C LEU A 82 6.03 6.76 9.12
N ILE A 83 5.80 7.43 10.25
CA ILE A 83 6.19 8.83 10.45
C ILE A 83 7.72 8.97 10.38
N LEU A 84 8.46 8.11 11.08
CA LEU A 84 9.93 8.13 11.08
C LEU A 84 10.50 7.85 9.68
N VAL A 85 9.98 6.85 8.98
CA VAL A 85 10.39 6.54 7.59
C VAL A 85 10.06 7.71 6.66
N GLY A 86 8.88 8.31 6.80
CA GLY A 86 8.46 9.49 6.05
C GLY A 86 9.41 10.68 6.24
N LEU A 87 9.81 10.96 7.49
CA LEU A 87 10.68 12.08 7.84
C LEU A 87 12.13 11.87 7.41
N PHE A 88 12.72 10.69 7.66
CA PHE A 88 14.15 10.46 7.46
C PHE A 88 14.50 9.87 6.10
N PHE A 89 13.66 8.99 5.55
CA PHE A 89 14.00 8.18 4.38
C PHE A 89 13.22 8.57 3.13
N ALA A 90 11.92 8.85 3.24
CA ALA A 90 11.07 9.09 2.07
C ALA A 90 11.55 10.29 1.23
N GLY A 91 11.93 11.39 1.88
CA GLY A 91 12.47 12.57 1.17
C GLY A 91 13.78 12.29 0.42
N LYS A 92 14.65 11.44 0.95
CA LYS A 92 15.92 11.05 0.32
C LYS A 92 15.69 10.09 -0.85
N LEU A 93 14.85 9.08 -0.66
CA LEU A 93 14.51 8.10 -1.69
C LEU A 93 13.73 8.74 -2.85
N TYR A 94 12.82 9.66 -2.57
CA TYR A 94 12.01 10.33 -3.59
C TYR A 94 12.87 11.13 -4.58
N ARG A 95 13.96 11.73 -4.10
CA ARG A 95 14.91 12.50 -4.93
C ARG A 95 15.78 11.63 -5.86
N MET A 96 15.95 10.34 -5.55
CA MET A 96 16.76 9.42 -6.36
C MET A 96 16.02 8.90 -7.61
N THR A 97 14.76 9.31 -7.83
CA THR A 97 13.95 8.96 -9.01
C THR A 97 13.77 7.47 -9.29
N LEU A 98 14.01 6.62 -8.29
CA LEU A 98 13.97 5.16 -8.38
C LEU A 98 12.55 4.66 -8.70
N LEU A 99 12.45 3.57 -9.48
CA LEU A 99 11.19 2.86 -9.72
C LEU A 99 10.96 1.80 -8.65
N THR A 100 12.03 1.19 -8.15
CA THR A 100 11.98 0.14 -7.13
C THR A 100 13.05 0.35 -6.06
N ILE A 101 12.90 -0.31 -4.92
CA ILE A 101 13.97 -0.39 -3.91
C ILE A 101 15.19 -1.13 -4.47
N SER A 102 15.00 -2.07 -5.40
CA SER A 102 16.11 -2.77 -6.07
C SER A 102 17.00 -1.81 -6.88
N ASP A 103 16.43 -0.76 -7.47
CA ASP A 103 17.23 0.27 -8.16
C ASP A 103 18.14 1.02 -7.17
N TYR A 104 17.70 1.24 -5.93
CA TYR A 104 18.55 1.84 -4.88
C TYR A 104 19.80 0.97 -4.63
N TYR A 105 19.60 -0.35 -4.52
CA TYR A 105 20.72 -1.27 -4.31
C TYR A 105 21.65 -1.30 -5.51
N ARG A 106 21.10 -1.28 -6.73
CA ARG A 106 21.88 -1.24 -7.96
C ARG A 106 22.72 0.03 -8.07
N GLU A 107 22.16 1.19 -7.74
CA GLU A 107 22.88 2.47 -7.80
C GLU A 107 23.92 2.60 -6.68
N ARG A 108 23.60 2.09 -5.49
CA ARG A 108 24.48 2.22 -4.32
C ARG A 108 25.60 1.18 -4.27
N TYR A 109 25.35 -0.02 -4.78
CA TYR A 109 26.24 -1.19 -4.65
C TYR A 109 26.63 -1.84 -5.98
N GLY A 110 26.13 -1.35 -7.12
CA GLY A 110 26.56 -1.78 -8.46
C GLY A 110 26.07 -3.15 -8.91
N ARG A 111 25.15 -3.79 -8.16
CA ARG A 111 24.48 -5.06 -8.52
C ARG A 111 23.00 -4.96 -8.24
#